data_AF-A0A7S0EMZ2-F1
#
_entry.id   AF-A0A7S0EMZ2-F1
#
_cell.length_a   1.000
_cell.length_b   1.000
_cell.length_c   1.000
_cell.angle_alpha   90.00
_cell.angle_beta   90.00
_cell.angle_gamma   90.00
#
_symmetry.space_group_name_H-M   'P 1'
#
loop_
_entity.id
_entity.type
_entity.pdbx_description
1 polymer ?
#
loop_
_entity_poly.entity_id
_entity_poly.type
_entity_poly.pdbx_seq_one_letter_code
_entity_poly.pdbx_strand_id
1 'polypeptide(L)'
;LDVSGRYSTADDTSRKVPLKVVALHGGVPYEPQRAALRGGAAVLVATPGRLLELIESEAVLLSETSTLLLDEADRLLSAAFAFELESVLKALPPPAARQTLLFSATFPYASRPKAARLLRDRDATVRLRLSSGDRDASDGDADGEGSEGGGSEGDGSEGNGAAEARGAMGQPRR
;
A
#
# COMPACT_ATOMS: atom_id res chain seq x y z
N LEU A 1 -18.97 6.34 21.04
CA LEU A 1 -18.21 5.08 20.99
C LEU A 1 -18.86 4.12 21.97
N ASP A 2 -19.75 3.25 21.50
CA ASP A 2 -20.23 2.13 22.30
C ASP A 2 -19.35 0.91 21.96
N VAL A 3 -18.77 0.29 22.98
CA VAL A 3 -17.79 -0.81 22.88
C VAL A 3 -18.48 -2.12 22.44
N SER A 4 -19.79 -2.09 22.17
CA SER A 4 -20.60 -3.25 21.78
C SER A 4 -20.53 -3.64 20.29
N GLY A 5 -19.82 -2.88 19.45
CA GLY A 5 -19.54 -3.27 18.07
C GLY A 5 -20.76 -3.31 17.13
N ARG A 6 -21.88 -2.68 17.51
CA ARG A 6 -23.07 -2.56 16.66
C ARG A 6 -23.16 -1.16 16.06
N TYR A 7 -22.79 -1.04 14.78
CA TYR A 7 -23.08 0.16 14.01
C TYR A 7 -24.52 0.09 13.48
N SER A 8 -25.32 1.12 13.78
CA SER A 8 -26.59 1.42 13.09
C SER A 8 -26.43 2.80 12.47
N THR A 9 -26.33 2.87 11.15
CA THR A 9 -26.52 4.13 10.43
C THR A 9 -27.96 4.59 10.63
N ALA A 10 -28.13 5.86 10.98
CA ALA A 10 -29.44 6.49 10.99
C ALA A 10 -29.82 6.83 9.54
N ASP A 11 -31.04 6.43 9.22
CA ASP A 11 -31.83 6.77 8.03
C ASP A 11 -31.81 5.86 6.78
N ASP A 12 -33.04 5.72 6.29
CA ASP A 12 -33.58 5.11 5.09
C ASP A 12 -33.77 3.57 4.99
N THR A 13 -34.93 3.25 4.47
CA THR A 13 -35.78 2.04 4.46
C THR A 13 -35.21 0.74 3.86
N SER A 14 -33.90 0.57 3.83
CA SER A 14 -33.25 -0.67 3.38
C SER A 14 -33.11 -1.68 4.53
N ARG A 15 -33.22 -2.97 4.20
CA ARG A 15 -33.11 -4.11 5.13
C ARG A 15 -31.80 -3.99 5.92
N LYS A 16 -31.87 -3.59 7.20
CA LYS A 16 -30.70 -3.39 8.08
C LYS A 16 -29.95 -4.71 8.25
N VAL A 17 -28.86 -4.89 7.50
CA VAL A 17 -27.94 -6.00 7.70
C VAL A 17 -27.02 -5.59 8.85
N PRO A 18 -27.05 -6.27 10.02
CA PRO A 18 -26.16 -5.92 11.10
C PRO A 18 -24.70 -6.14 10.68
N LEU A 19 -23.92 -5.06 10.58
CA LEU A 19 -22.50 -5.12 10.28
C LEU A 19 -21.73 -5.45 11.57
N LYS A 20 -21.09 -6.61 11.59
CA LYS A 20 -20.23 -7.02 12.69
C LYS A 20 -18.82 -6.46 12.49
N VAL A 21 -18.41 -5.60 13.41
CA VAL A 21 -17.07 -4.99 13.44
C VAL A 21 -16.27 -5.58 14.60
N VAL A 22 -15.03 -6.00 14.33
CA VAL A 22 -14.11 -6.54 15.35
C VAL A 22 -12.82 -5.73 15.34
N ALA A 23 -12.32 -5.39 16.54
CA ALA A 23 -11.05 -4.68 16.71
C ALA A 23 -10.02 -5.59 17.39
N LEU A 24 -8.81 -5.66 16.81
CA LEU A 24 -7.70 -6.50 17.26
C LEU A 24 -6.48 -5.63 17.56
N HIS A 25 -6.12 -5.49 18.82
CA HIS A 25 -4.96 -4.69 19.21
C HIS A 25 -4.32 -5.21 20.50
N GLY A 26 -3.09 -4.77 20.74
CA GLY A 26 -2.34 -5.05 21.97
C GLY A 26 -3.00 -4.43 23.22
N GLY A 27 -2.51 -4.81 24.39
CA GLY A 27 -2.99 -4.31 25.69
C GLY A 27 -4.31 -4.92 26.17
N VAL A 28 -4.93 -5.81 25.39
CA VAL A 28 -6.15 -6.55 25.76
C VAL A 28 -5.88 -8.06 25.66
N PRO A 29 -6.44 -8.90 26.56
CA PRO A 29 -6.30 -10.34 26.50
C PRO A 29 -6.73 -10.94 25.16
N TYR A 30 -6.14 -12.08 24.83
CA TYR A 30 -6.31 -12.72 23.53
C TYR A 30 -7.69 -13.37 23.35
N GLU A 31 -8.16 -14.11 24.35
CA GLU A 31 -9.39 -14.90 24.27
C GLU A 31 -10.66 -14.10 23.96
N PRO A 32 -10.91 -12.91 24.55
CA PRO A 32 -12.04 -12.07 24.17
C PRO A 32 -12.02 -11.69 22.68
N GLN A 33 -10.84 -11.40 22.12
CA GLN A 33 -10.70 -11.05 20.71
C GLN A 33 -10.95 -12.27 19.81
N ARG A 34 -10.47 -13.47 20.18
CA ARG A 34 -10.82 -14.72 19.48
C ARG A 34 -12.31 -15.00 19.52
N ALA A 35 -12.94 -14.85 20.68
CA ALA A 35 -14.37 -15.06 20.85
C ALA A 35 -15.17 -14.08 19.99
N ALA A 36 -14.73 -12.82 19.88
CA ALA A 36 -15.35 -11.81 19.02
C ALA A 36 -15.25 -12.17 17.53
N LEU A 37 -14.24 -12.93 17.09
CA LEU A 37 -14.12 -13.40 15.70
C LEU A 37 -15.09 -14.55 15.35
N ARG A 38 -15.71 -15.23 16.33
CA ARG A 38 -16.64 -16.34 16.07
C ARG A 38 -17.82 -15.89 15.21
N GLY A 39 -18.08 -16.60 14.11
CA GLY A 39 -19.11 -16.24 13.14
C GLY A 39 -18.67 -15.16 12.14
N GLY A 40 -17.37 -14.88 12.03
CA GLY A 40 -16.79 -13.95 11.07
C GLY A 40 -16.86 -12.48 11.50
N ALA A 41 -16.26 -11.60 10.70
CA ALA A 41 -16.34 -10.15 10.85
C ALA A 41 -16.52 -9.53 9.47
N ALA A 42 -17.46 -8.60 9.34
CA ALA A 42 -17.65 -7.84 8.09
C ALA A 42 -16.57 -6.76 7.95
N VAL A 43 -16.15 -6.18 9.07
CA VAL A 43 -15.03 -5.23 9.14
C VAL A 43 -14.10 -5.64 10.27
N LEU A 44 -12.82 -5.73 9.96
CA LEU A 44 -11.76 -6.01 10.91
C LEU A 44 -10.82 -4.82 10.98
N VAL A 45 -10.66 -4.25 12.18
CA VAL A 45 -9.68 -3.19 12.45
C VAL A 45 -8.58 -3.79 13.28
N ALA A 46 -7.32 -3.67 12.87
CA ALA A 46 -6.25 -4.32 13.61
C ALA A 46 -4.91 -3.58 13.56
N THR A 47 -4.12 -3.71 14.63
CA THR A 47 -2.69 -3.40 14.57
C THR A 47 -1.90 -4.60 14.02
N PRO A 48 -0.85 -4.39 13.20
CA PRO A 48 -0.19 -5.49 12.49
C PRO A 48 0.29 -6.63 13.40
N GLY A 49 0.94 -6.31 14.52
CA GLY A 49 1.45 -7.33 15.45
C GLY A 49 0.36 -8.24 16.01
N ARG A 50 -0.74 -7.67 16.53
CA ARG A 50 -1.86 -8.47 17.07
C ARG A 50 -2.58 -9.24 15.96
N LEU A 51 -2.71 -8.65 14.78
CA LEU A 51 -3.30 -9.35 13.64
C LEU A 51 -2.46 -10.57 13.25
N LEU A 52 -1.14 -10.42 13.18
CA LEU A 52 -0.22 -11.50 12.85
C LEU A 52 -0.31 -12.66 13.86
N GLU A 53 -0.29 -12.36 15.16
CA GLU A 53 -0.48 -13.36 16.23
C GLU A 53 -1.81 -14.15 16.08
N LEU A 54 -2.87 -13.52 15.57
CA LEU A 54 -4.17 -14.16 15.35
C LEU A 54 -4.25 -14.92 14.02
N ILE A 55 -3.47 -14.53 13.01
CA ILE A 55 -3.30 -15.30 11.78
C ILE A 55 -2.50 -16.57 12.07
N GLU A 56 -1.38 -16.44 12.79
CA GLU A 56 -0.47 -17.56 13.10
C GLU A 56 -1.11 -18.62 14.00
N SER A 57 -2.08 -18.24 14.83
CA SER A 57 -2.87 -19.18 15.64
C SER A 57 -4.10 -19.76 14.92
N GLU A 58 -4.27 -19.42 13.64
CA GLU A 58 -5.42 -19.80 12.81
C GLU A 58 -6.77 -19.27 13.35
N ALA A 59 -6.76 -18.24 14.20
CA ALA A 59 -7.97 -17.63 14.73
C ALA A 59 -8.68 -16.71 13.71
N VAL A 60 -7.96 -16.24 12.69
CA VAL A 60 -8.52 -15.42 11.60
C VAL A 60 -7.93 -15.84 10.25
N LEU A 61 -8.79 -15.91 9.24
CA LEU A 61 -8.42 -16.11 7.84
C LEU A 61 -8.82 -14.86 7.06
N LEU A 62 -7.91 -14.33 6.24
CA LEU A 62 -8.12 -13.11 5.48
C LEU A 62 -8.31 -13.35 3.97
N SER A 63 -8.41 -14.62 3.55
CA SER A 63 -8.48 -15.05 2.15
C SER A 63 -9.70 -14.52 1.37
N GLU A 64 -10.73 -14.04 2.05
CA GLU A 64 -11.94 -13.45 1.44
C GLU A 64 -11.94 -11.91 1.49
N THR A 65 -10.83 -11.29 1.90
CA THR A 65 -10.74 -9.83 2.04
C THR A 65 -10.74 -9.15 0.67
N SER A 66 -11.83 -8.46 0.35
CA SER A 66 -11.97 -7.70 -0.89
C SER A 66 -11.41 -6.28 -0.82
N THR A 67 -11.27 -5.71 0.39
CA THR A 67 -10.81 -4.33 0.61
C THR A 67 -9.80 -4.26 1.74
N LEU A 68 -8.67 -3.61 1.50
CA LEU A 68 -7.63 -3.32 2.48
C LEU A 68 -7.51 -1.80 2.68
N LEU A 69 -7.53 -1.37 3.94
CA LEU A 69 -7.24 0.01 4.35
C LEU A 69 -5.94 0.02 5.14
N LEU A 70 -4.95 0.83 4.73
CA LEU A 70 -3.79 1.13 5.56
C LEU A 70 -3.86 2.59 6.00
N ASP A 71 -4.15 2.80 7.27
CA ASP A 71 -4.08 4.11 7.92
C ASP A 71 -2.67 4.35 8.49
N GLU A 72 -2.24 5.61 8.58
CA GLU A 72 -0.84 5.97 8.89
C GLU A 72 0.17 5.19 8.03
N ALA A 73 -0.04 5.17 6.71
CA ALA A 73 0.71 4.32 5.80
C ALA A 73 2.22 4.63 5.79
N ASP A 74 2.64 5.88 6.03
CA ASP A 74 4.06 6.25 6.21
C ASP A 74 4.72 5.47 7.36
N ARG A 75 4.03 5.33 8.49
CA ARG A 75 4.48 4.56 9.64
C ARG A 75 4.43 3.06 9.36
N LEU A 76 3.34 2.54 8.80
CA LEU A 76 3.19 1.11 8.48
C LEU A 76 4.21 0.63 7.43
N LEU A 77 4.57 1.46 6.46
CA LEU A 77 5.53 1.12 5.40
C LEU A 77 7.00 1.32 5.82
N SER A 78 7.23 1.84 7.03
CA SER A 78 8.58 2.02 7.60
C SER A 78 9.27 0.69 7.89
N ALA A 79 10.56 0.76 8.29
CA ALA A 79 11.31 -0.43 8.69
C ALA A 79 10.75 -1.07 9.99
N ALA A 80 10.13 -0.28 10.87
CA ALA A 80 9.67 -0.74 12.18
C ALA A 80 8.52 -1.76 12.11
N PHE A 81 7.75 -1.77 11.01
CA PHE A 81 6.61 -2.67 10.80
C PHE A 81 6.77 -3.56 9.56
N ALA A 82 7.96 -3.58 8.95
CA ALA A 82 8.17 -4.23 7.66
C ALA A 82 7.84 -5.72 7.74
N PHE A 83 8.29 -6.41 8.78
CA PHE A 83 8.07 -7.84 8.94
C PHE A 83 6.60 -8.18 9.18
N GLU A 84 5.94 -7.49 10.12
CA GLU A 84 4.55 -7.76 10.45
C GLU A 84 3.63 -7.44 9.27
N LEU A 85 3.85 -6.28 8.63
CA LEU A 85 3.04 -5.89 7.47
C LEU A 85 3.23 -6.85 6.31
N GLU A 86 4.47 -7.23 5.97
CA GLU A 86 4.71 -8.19 4.88
C GLU A 86 4.08 -9.55 5.16
N SER A 87 4.09 -10.02 6.40
CA SER A 87 3.48 -11.28 6.79
C SER A 87 1.94 -11.22 6.71
N VAL A 88 1.33 -10.13 7.18
CA VAL A 88 -0.12 -9.90 7.02
C VAL A 88 -0.51 -9.83 5.54
N LEU A 89 0.27 -9.12 4.72
CA LEU A 89 0.00 -8.97 3.29
C LEU A 89 0.05 -10.30 2.53
N LYS A 90 0.85 -11.28 2.98
CA LYS A 90 0.88 -12.63 2.41
C LYS A 90 -0.38 -13.45 2.70
N ALA A 91 -1.08 -13.14 3.79
CA ALA A 91 -2.35 -13.79 4.15
C ALA A 91 -3.56 -13.22 3.40
N LEU A 92 -3.37 -12.11 2.68
CA LEU A 92 -4.43 -11.41 1.93
C LEU A 92 -4.45 -11.80 0.44
N PRO A 93 -5.62 -11.74 -0.23
CA PRO A 93 -5.71 -11.88 -1.69
C PRO A 93 -4.79 -10.90 -2.40
N PRO A 94 -4.19 -11.23 -3.56
CA PRO A 94 -3.24 -10.35 -4.23
C PRO A 94 -3.86 -8.99 -4.60
N PRO A 95 -3.05 -7.91 -4.79
CA PRO A 95 -3.54 -6.58 -5.15
C PRO A 95 -4.48 -6.53 -6.39
N ALA A 96 -4.30 -7.45 -7.33
CA ALA A 96 -5.19 -7.58 -8.50
C ALA A 96 -6.62 -8.03 -8.13
N ALA A 97 -6.79 -8.73 -7.01
CA ALA A 97 -8.06 -9.31 -6.56
C ALA A 97 -8.74 -8.51 -5.43
N ARG A 98 -8.08 -7.51 -4.85
CA ARG A 98 -8.63 -6.63 -3.80
C ARG A 98 -8.52 -5.16 -4.17
N GLN A 99 -9.33 -4.31 -3.56
CA GLN A 99 -9.11 -2.86 -3.55
C GLN A 99 -8.21 -2.51 -2.37
N THR A 100 -7.23 -1.63 -2.55
CA THR A 100 -6.38 -1.15 -1.46
C THR A 100 -6.42 0.37 -1.43
N LEU A 101 -6.60 0.93 -0.24
CA LEU A 101 -6.60 2.36 0.03
C LEU A 101 -5.51 2.66 1.06
N LEU A 102 -4.72 3.70 0.81
CA LEU A 102 -3.62 4.14 1.68
C LEU A 102 -3.92 5.55 2.17
N PHE A 103 -3.94 5.75 3.47
CA PHE A 103 -4.12 7.03 4.13
C PHE A 103 -2.85 7.36 4.90
N SER A 104 -2.34 8.56 4.72
CA SER A 104 -1.07 8.96 5.31
C SER A 104 -1.00 10.47 5.46
N ALA A 105 -0.49 10.94 6.59
CA ALA A 105 -0.22 12.37 6.79
C ALA A 105 1.00 12.82 5.97
N THR A 106 2.01 11.95 5.84
CA THR A 106 3.21 12.23 5.04
C THR A 106 3.40 11.15 3.96
N PHE A 107 4.20 11.43 2.92
CA PHE A 107 4.48 10.43 1.88
C PHE A 107 5.95 10.49 1.40
N PRO A 108 6.90 10.03 2.24
CA PRO A 108 8.32 10.10 1.95
C PRO A 108 8.71 9.22 0.76
N TYR A 109 9.73 9.61 -0.01
CA TYR A 109 10.19 8.88 -1.20
C TYR A 109 10.47 7.40 -0.96
N ALA A 110 11.02 7.05 0.21
CA ALA A 110 11.31 5.66 0.59
C ALA A 110 10.06 4.76 0.69
N SER A 111 8.88 5.33 0.95
CA SER A 111 7.62 4.58 1.08
C SER A 111 6.94 4.30 -0.28
N ARG A 112 7.24 5.10 -1.30
CA ARG A 112 6.56 5.05 -2.61
C ARG A 112 6.67 3.69 -3.32
N PRO A 113 7.84 3.04 -3.38
CA PRO A 113 7.96 1.74 -4.04
C PRO A 113 7.14 0.65 -3.36
N LYS A 114 7.06 0.69 -2.01
CA LYS A 114 6.25 -0.27 -1.24
C LYS A 114 4.77 0.01 -1.45
N ALA A 115 4.34 1.27 -1.36
CA ALA A 115 2.95 1.68 -1.61
C ALA A 115 2.47 1.26 -3.01
N ALA A 116 3.27 1.50 -4.05
CA ALA A 116 2.94 1.15 -5.44
C ALA A 116 2.75 -0.36 -5.68
N ARG A 117 3.32 -1.23 -4.83
CA ARG A 117 3.12 -2.68 -4.90
C ARG A 117 1.78 -3.12 -4.31
N LEU A 118 1.17 -2.30 -3.44
CA LEU A 118 -0.09 -2.62 -2.77
C LEU A 118 -1.32 -2.16 -3.56
N LEU A 119 -1.14 -1.18 -4.45
CA LEU A 119 -2.21 -0.58 -5.24
C LEU A 119 -2.41 -1.32 -6.57
N ARG A 120 -3.68 -1.45 -6.98
CA ARG A 120 -4.04 -2.01 -8.29
C ARG A 120 -3.74 -1.03 -9.42
N ASP A 121 -4.10 0.24 -9.20
CA ASP A 121 -3.81 1.37 -10.07
C ASP A 121 -2.76 2.24 -9.37
N ARG A 122 -1.62 2.46 -10.02
CA ARG A 122 -0.45 3.10 -9.41
C ARG A 122 -0.49 4.62 -9.49
N ASP A 123 -1.38 5.19 -10.30
CA ASP A 123 -1.33 6.61 -10.66
C ASP A 123 -2.37 7.46 -9.92
N ALA A 124 -3.28 6.83 -9.16
CA ALA A 124 -4.31 7.53 -8.39
C ALA A 124 -3.81 7.96 -6.99
N THR A 125 -2.97 9.00 -6.92
CA THR A 125 -2.64 9.67 -5.64
C THR A 125 -3.39 11.00 -5.52
N VAL A 126 -4.32 11.09 -4.58
CA VAL A 126 -4.97 12.36 -4.22
C VAL A 126 -4.17 13.01 -3.09
N ARG A 127 -3.58 14.19 -3.35
CA ARG A 127 -2.90 14.98 -2.32
C ARG A 127 -3.84 16.07 -1.81
N LEU A 128 -4.28 15.94 -0.57
CA LEU A 128 -5.02 16.98 0.12
C LEU A 128 -4.01 17.93 0.77
N ARG A 129 -3.96 19.18 0.30
CA ARG A 129 -3.22 20.25 0.98
C ARG A 129 -4.19 21.03 1.85
N LEU A 130 -3.96 21.04 3.15
CA LEU A 130 -4.69 21.91 4.07
C LEU A 130 -3.93 23.23 4.15
N SER A 131 -4.42 24.28 3.49
CA SER A 131 -3.96 25.65 3.72
C SER A 131 -4.85 26.27 4.80
N SER A 132 -4.30 26.52 5.99
CA SER A 132 -4.92 27.49 6.89
C SER A 132 -4.83 28.85 6.23
N GLY A 133 -5.98 29.48 5.97
CA GLY A 133 -6.02 30.80 5.34
C GLY A 133 -5.47 31.86 6.29
N ASP A 134 -4.15 32.04 6.30
CA ASP A 134 -3.53 33.30 6.64
C ASP A 134 -2.98 33.91 5.35
N ARG A 135 -3.42 35.15 5.10
CA ARG A 135 -2.95 35.98 4.00
C ARG A 135 -1.50 36.37 4.29
N ASP A 136 -0.72 36.44 3.21
CA ASP A 136 0.61 37.06 3.11
C ASP A 136 1.79 36.33 3.77
N ALA A 137 2.40 35.41 3.02
CA ALA A 137 3.85 35.33 2.93
C ALA A 137 4.24 34.78 1.55
N SER A 138 5.07 35.54 0.84
CA SER A 138 5.64 35.23 -0.46
C SER A 138 6.46 33.94 -0.43
N ASP A 139 5.90 32.82 -0.91
CA ASP A 139 6.70 31.66 -1.30
C ASP A 139 7.05 31.79 -2.78
N GLY A 140 8.29 32.20 -3.03
CA GLY A 140 8.94 32.09 -4.31
C GLY A 140 9.29 30.63 -4.57
N ASP A 141 8.54 30.01 -5.49
CA ASP A 141 8.94 28.77 -6.14
C ASP A 141 10.17 29.06 -7.03
N ALA A 142 11.36 28.88 -6.47
CA ALA A 142 12.62 28.85 -7.23
C ALA A 142 12.93 27.40 -7.63
N ASP A 143 12.20 26.90 -8.63
CA ASP A 143 12.67 25.74 -9.41
C ASP A 143 13.77 26.24 -10.36
N GLY A 144 15.02 26.17 -9.88
CA GLY A 144 16.20 26.47 -10.68
C GLY A 144 16.46 25.38 -11.72
N GLU A 145 15.99 25.62 -12.94
CA GLU A 145 16.44 24.91 -14.15
C GLU A 145 17.90 25.33 -14.48
N GLY A 146 18.84 24.41 -14.27
CA GLY A 146 20.20 24.50 -14.79
C GLY A 146 20.29 23.80 -16.14
N SER A 147 19.91 24.49 -17.22
CA SER A 147 20.24 24.13 -18.60
C SER A 147 21.61 24.70 -18.95
N GLU A 148 22.65 23.87 -18.98
CA GLU A 148 23.90 24.21 -19.68
C GLU A 148 24.02 23.35 -20.94
N GLY A 149 23.84 24.00 -22.08
CA GLY A 149 24.31 23.53 -23.37
C GLY A 149 25.65 24.18 -23.72
N GLY A 150 26.46 23.48 -24.54
CA GLY A 150 27.53 24.10 -25.32
C GLY A 150 28.87 23.37 -25.23
N GLY A 151 29.17 22.56 -26.25
CA GLY A 151 30.49 21.94 -26.43
C GLY A 151 30.58 21.12 -27.71
N SER A 152 30.45 21.76 -28.88
CA SER A 152 30.86 21.21 -30.17
C SER A 152 32.29 21.65 -30.47
N GLU A 153 33.20 20.70 -30.77
CA GLU A 153 34.25 20.78 -31.82
C GLU A 153 35.27 19.61 -31.74
N GLY A 154 35.69 19.13 -32.92
CA GLY A 154 36.88 18.28 -33.18
C GLY A 154 36.61 16.77 -33.26
N ASP A 155 36.41 16.15 -34.43
CA ASP A 155 37.36 15.80 -35.52
C ASP A 155 38.48 14.82 -35.13
N GLY A 156 38.65 13.75 -35.93
CA GLY A 156 39.88 12.93 -35.94
C GLY A 156 39.76 11.40 -35.98
N SER A 157 39.89 10.86 -37.20
CA SER A 157 40.58 9.60 -37.59
C SER A 157 39.99 8.20 -37.28
N GLU A 158 39.54 7.56 -38.36
CA GLU A 158 40.02 6.29 -38.96
C GLU A 158 40.50 5.13 -38.06
N GLY A 159 39.90 3.95 -38.28
CA GLY A 159 40.42 2.66 -37.80
C GLY A 159 39.67 1.46 -38.39
N ASN A 160 40.20 0.96 -39.50
CA ASN A 160 39.77 -0.19 -40.30
C ASN A 160 39.80 -1.53 -39.51
N GLY A 161 38.90 -2.47 -39.81
CA GLY A 161 38.94 -3.82 -39.21
C GLY A 161 37.76 -4.71 -39.59
N ALA A 162 37.75 -5.20 -40.83
CA ALA A 162 36.85 -6.23 -41.34
C ALA A 162 36.98 -7.57 -40.60
N ALA A 163 35.88 -8.32 -40.47
CA ALA A 163 35.79 -9.73 -40.89
C ALA A 163 34.37 -10.31 -40.66
N GLU A 164 33.83 -10.87 -41.75
CA GLU A 164 32.59 -11.62 -41.87
C GLU A 164 32.62 -12.98 -41.12
N ALA A 165 31.45 -13.53 -40.77
CA ALA A 165 30.93 -14.79 -41.34
C ALA A 165 29.72 -15.37 -40.57
N ARG A 166 28.55 -15.28 -41.23
CA ARG A 166 27.56 -16.34 -41.56
C ARG A 166 27.39 -17.58 -40.65
N GLY A 167 26.11 -17.93 -40.40
CA GLY A 167 25.61 -19.32 -40.50
C GLY A 167 24.66 -19.78 -39.38
N ALA A 168 23.34 -19.74 -39.62
CA ALA A 168 22.44 -20.90 -39.74
C ALA A 168 21.91 -21.48 -38.40
N MET A 169 20.63 -21.29 -38.05
CA MET A 169 19.46 -22.11 -38.43
C MET A 169 19.35 -23.43 -37.64
N GLY A 170 18.27 -23.56 -36.84
CA GLY A 170 17.78 -24.85 -36.33
C GLY A 170 16.96 -24.75 -35.04
N GLN A 171 15.63 -24.76 -35.14
CA GLN A 171 14.72 -25.02 -34.01
C GLN A 171 14.53 -26.56 -33.74
N PRO A 172 13.61 -27.05 -32.87
CA PRO A 172 13.93 -28.12 -31.92
C PRO A 172 13.19 -29.45 -32.20
N ARG A 173 13.66 -30.56 -31.60
CA ARG A 173 12.93 -31.80 -31.27
C ARG A 173 13.72 -32.49 -30.13
N ARG A 174 13.18 -33.10 -29.08
CA ARG A 174 11.87 -33.67 -28.73
C ARG A 174 11.58 -33.41 -27.26
#